data_AF-A0AB37AM49-F1
#
_entry.id   AF-A0AB37AM49-F1
#
_cell.length_a   1.000
_cell.length_b   1.000
_cell.length_c   1.000
_cell.angle_alpha   90.00
_cell.angle_beta   90.00
_cell.angle_gamma   90.00
#
_symmetry.space_group_name_H-M   'P 1'
#
loop_
_entity.id
_entity.type
_entity.pdbx_description
1 polymer ?
#
loop_
_entity_poly.entity_id
_entity_poly.type
_entity_poly.pdbx_seq_one_letter_code
_entity_poly.pdbx_strand_id
1 'polypeptide(L)'
;MKANRLTGLVVVLLALLTGCTNLPADESSEIQTSKRVELSSGGTRTLNYTPWYIHTFSISGPKGSGIGGGGPNVMPMRESGRPSGGGKESCCTSYPREWQPDLRLTVRWKADKKMDGKTLGYWYKAENVRIPQYDGSRSGGVWAIFLPGDRVKLMAADGNANGHNSVMVRPTDDDPYVVKGMLDDEWNRLYR
;
A
#
# COMPACT_ATOMS: atom_id res chain seq x y z
N MET A 1 82.37 -45.39 -3.66
CA MET A 1 81.89 -46.58 -2.94
C MET A 1 80.38 -46.69 -3.13
N LYS A 2 79.97 -47.81 -3.73
CA LYS A 2 78.65 -48.47 -3.84
C LYS A 2 77.39 -47.65 -4.16
N ALA A 3 77.10 -47.61 -5.46
CA ALA A 3 75.74 -47.69 -6.00
C ALA A 3 75.28 -49.17 -6.07
N ASN A 4 74.02 -49.45 -5.72
CA ASN A 4 73.26 -50.69 -6.03
C ASN A 4 71.86 -50.21 -6.47
N ARG A 5 71.42 -50.35 -7.73
CA ARG A 5 70.94 -51.54 -8.49
C ARG A 5 69.64 -52.18 -7.95
N LEU A 6 68.55 -51.81 -8.64
CA LEU A 6 67.48 -52.63 -9.24
C LEU A 6 66.92 -53.84 -8.47
N THR A 7 65.62 -53.81 -8.15
CA THR A 7 64.72 -54.95 -8.43
C THR A 7 63.26 -54.48 -8.40
N GLY A 8 62.53 -54.78 -9.48
CA GLY A 8 61.10 -54.49 -9.57
C GLY A 8 60.24 -55.52 -8.84
N LEU A 9 59.00 -55.12 -8.53
CA LEU A 9 57.88 -56.03 -8.53
C LEU A 9 56.62 -55.27 -8.95
N VAL A 10 56.15 -55.61 -10.15
CA VAL A 10 54.84 -55.25 -10.66
C VAL A 10 53.82 -56.03 -9.83
N VAL A 11 52.88 -55.35 -9.18
CA VAL A 11 51.62 -55.97 -8.73
C VAL A 11 50.48 -55.29 -9.46
N VAL A 12 49.74 -56.15 -10.14
CA VAL A 12 48.65 -55.91 -11.08
C VAL A 12 47.35 -55.57 -10.33
N LEU A 13 46.61 -54.63 -10.91
CA LEU A 13 45.16 -54.35 -10.84
C LEU A 13 44.33 -54.86 -9.65
N LEU A 14 43.57 -53.93 -9.06
CA LEU A 14 42.10 -54.01 -9.11
C LEU A 14 41.50 -52.59 -9.04
N ALA A 15 40.95 -52.16 -10.17
CA ALA A 15 40.14 -50.96 -10.25
C ALA A 15 38.79 -51.19 -9.57
N LEU A 16 38.52 -50.45 -8.50
CA LEU A 16 37.16 -50.22 -8.02
C LEU A 16 36.86 -48.73 -8.26
N LEU A 17 36.31 -48.46 -9.45
CA LEU A 17 35.65 -47.19 -9.75
C LEU A 17 34.39 -47.08 -8.88
N THR A 18 34.54 -46.56 -7.67
CA THR A 18 33.41 -46.00 -6.93
C THR A 18 33.15 -44.60 -7.47
N GLY A 19 32.49 -44.55 -8.62
CA GLY A 19 31.81 -43.36 -9.08
C GLY A 19 30.60 -43.11 -8.20
N CYS A 20 30.77 -42.36 -7.11
CA CYS A 20 29.65 -41.69 -6.48
C CYS A 20 29.55 -40.31 -7.13
N THR A 21 28.62 -40.21 -8.07
CA THR A 21 28.09 -38.96 -8.58
C THR A 21 27.83 -38.02 -7.41
N ASN A 22 28.55 -36.90 -7.34
CA ASN A 22 28.06 -35.73 -6.63
C ASN A 22 26.84 -35.26 -7.42
N LEU A 23 25.69 -35.84 -7.11
CA LEU A 23 24.40 -35.23 -7.41
C LEU A 23 24.47 -33.82 -6.81
N PRO A 24 24.13 -32.76 -7.55
CA PRO A 24 23.83 -31.49 -6.91
C PRO A 24 22.86 -31.83 -5.80
N ALA A 25 23.23 -31.51 -4.55
CA ALA A 25 22.22 -31.37 -3.53
C ALA A 25 21.16 -30.47 -4.17
N ASP A 26 19.97 -31.04 -4.33
CA ASP A 26 18.77 -30.29 -4.63
C ASP A 26 18.71 -29.25 -3.52
N GLU A 27 19.32 -28.09 -3.78
CA GLU A 27 19.02 -26.83 -3.13
C GLU A 27 17.57 -26.64 -3.52
N SER A 28 16.70 -27.27 -2.72
CA SER A 28 15.36 -26.81 -2.50
C SER A 28 15.56 -25.37 -2.06
N SER A 29 15.62 -24.48 -3.05
CA SER A 29 15.36 -23.08 -2.85
C SER A 29 14.02 -23.09 -2.13
N GLU A 30 14.07 -22.94 -0.80
CA GLU A 30 12.92 -22.43 -0.10
C GLU A 30 12.62 -21.16 -0.86
N ILE A 31 11.59 -21.23 -1.71
CA ILE A 31 10.93 -20.05 -2.23
C ILE A 31 10.57 -19.32 -0.94
N GLN A 32 11.38 -18.32 -0.59
CA GLN A 32 11.04 -17.32 0.42
C GLN A 32 9.78 -16.69 -0.13
N THR A 33 8.66 -17.30 0.23
CA THR A 33 7.35 -16.86 -0.18
C THR A 33 7.21 -15.58 0.60
N SER A 34 7.51 -14.45 -0.04
CA SER A 34 7.43 -13.10 0.51
C SER A 34 6.31 -13.08 1.54
N LYS A 35 6.64 -12.94 2.83
CA LYS A 35 5.70 -13.05 3.96
C LYS A 35 4.39 -12.38 3.55
N ARG A 36 3.34 -13.18 3.31
CA ARG A 36 2.05 -12.63 2.87
C ARG A 36 1.59 -11.68 3.98
N VAL A 37 1.45 -10.40 3.65
CA VAL A 37 0.97 -9.40 4.60
C VAL A 37 -0.45 -9.80 5.01
N GLU A 38 -0.66 -10.05 6.29
CA GLU A 38 -2.00 -10.31 6.80
C GLU A 38 -2.83 -9.04 6.69
N LEU A 39 -4.04 -9.16 6.12
CA LEU A 39 -4.92 -8.02 5.90
C LEU A 39 -6.05 -8.01 6.93
N SER A 40 -6.33 -6.82 7.44
CA SER A 40 -7.57 -6.50 8.12
C SER A 40 -8.58 -5.95 7.11
N SER A 41 -9.85 -6.27 7.31
CA SER A 41 -10.96 -5.64 6.61
C SER A 41 -11.65 -4.68 7.57
N GLY A 42 -11.76 -3.41 7.17
CA GLY A 42 -12.44 -2.39 7.96
C GLY A 42 -13.24 -1.45 7.08
N GLY A 43 -14.05 -0.61 7.73
CA GLY A 43 -14.73 0.46 7.04
C GLY A 43 -13.79 1.57 6.60
N THR A 44 -14.14 2.22 5.49
CA THR A 44 -13.55 3.49 5.09
C THR A 44 -14.50 4.63 5.39
N ARG A 45 -13.99 5.64 6.08
CA ARG A 45 -14.67 6.91 6.35
C ARG A 45 -13.93 8.05 5.69
N THR A 46 -14.61 9.17 5.51
CA THR A 46 -14.07 10.29 4.73
C THR A 46 -14.35 11.62 5.39
N LEU A 47 -13.36 12.51 5.38
CA LEU A 47 -13.53 13.93 5.67
C LEU A 47 -13.20 14.74 4.42
N ASN A 48 -14.06 15.69 4.07
CA ASN A 48 -13.85 16.59 2.95
C ASN A 48 -13.72 18.04 3.43
N TYR A 49 -12.49 18.54 3.36
CA TYR A 49 -12.15 19.95 3.59
C TYR A 49 -12.06 20.75 2.28
N THR A 50 -12.38 20.15 1.14
CA THR A 50 -12.36 20.85 -0.15
C THR A 50 -13.68 21.59 -0.37
N PRO A 51 -13.69 22.67 -1.18
CA PRO A 51 -14.94 23.30 -1.61
C PRO A 51 -15.68 22.49 -2.68
N TRP A 52 -15.20 21.30 -3.03
CA TRP A 52 -15.71 20.51 -4.14
C TRP A 52 -16.47 19.28 -3.65
N TYR A 53 -17.51 18.91 -4.39
CA TYR A 53 -18.17 17.64 -4.17
C TYR A 53 -17.26 16.51 -4.63
N ILE A 54 -17.08 15.49 -3.79
CA ILE A 54 -16.35 14.28 -4.18
C ILE A 54 -17.39 13.20 -4.42
N HIS A 55 -17.51 12.78 -5.67
CA HIS A 55 -18.52 11.81 -6.08
C HIS A 55 -18.17 10.39 -5.61
N THR A 56 -16.90 10.03 -5.63
CA THR A 56 -16.39 8.75 -5.13
C THR A 56 -14.86 8.78 -5.06
N PHE A 57 -14.26 7.81 -4.39
CA PHE A 57 -12.83 7.56 -4.45
C PHE A 57 -12.49 6.08 -4.25
N SER A 58 -11.30 5.72 -4.69
CA SER A 58 -10.71 4.40 -4.51
C SER A 58 -9.32 4.50 -3.89
N ILE A 59 -8.98 3.45 -3.14
CA ILE A 59 -7.65 3.19 -2.60
C ILE A 59 -7.17 1.89 -3.23
N SER A 60 -5.92 1.86 -3.69
CA SER A 60 -5.31 0.66 -4.26
C SER A 60 -3.88 0.52 -3.77
N GLY A 61 -3.53 -0.66 -3.29
CA GLY A 61 -2.15 -1.03 -2.98
C GLY A 61 -1.41 -1.65 -4.17
N PRO A 62 -0.19 -2.15 -3.95
CA PRO A 62 0.59 -2.84 -4.98
C PRO A 62 -0.18 -4.00 -5.61
N LYS A 63 0.05 -4.26 -6.90
CA LYS A 63 -0.62 -5.32 -7.64
C LYS A 63 -0.43 -6.67 -6.92
N GLY A 64 -1.52 -7.40 -6.73
CA GLY A 64 -1.52 -8.70 -6.05
C GLY A 64 -1.49 -8.64 -4.51
N SER A 65 -1.37 -7.45 -3.90
CA SER A 65 -1.37 -7.31 -2.44
C SER A 65 -2.73 -7.57 -1.79
N GLY A 66 -3.82 -7.43 -2.53
CA GLY A 66 -5.19 -7.46 -1.99
C GLY A 66 -5.56 -6.23 -1.16
N ILE A 67 -4.65 -5.25 -1.02
CA ILE A 67 -4.90 -3.98 -0.34
C ILE A 67 -5.71 -3.07 -1.25
N GLY A 68 -6.81 -2.53 -0.75
CA GLY A 68 -7.65 -1.62 -1.50
C GLY A 68 -8.99 -1.37 -0.83
N GLY A 69 -9.74 -0.45 -1.41
CA GLY A 69 -11.05 -0.06 -0.92
C GLY A 69 -11.50 1.22 -1.58
N GLY A 70 -12.38 1.95 -0.91
CA GLY A 70 -12.94 3.19 -1.40
C GLY A 70 -14.02 3.70 -0.47
N GLY A 71 -14.60 4.83 -0.83
CA GLY A 71 -15.67 5.41 -0.04
C GLY A 71 -16.75 6.07 -0.86
N PRO A 72 -17.82 6.48 -0.17
CA PRO A 72 -19.01 7.01 -0.80
C PRO A 72 -18.74 8.44 -1.25
N ASN A 73 -19.76 9.05 -1.83
CA ASN A 73 -19.73 10.48 -2.08
C ASN A 73 -19.68 11.28 -0.77
N VAL A 74 -19.07 12.47 -0.82
CA VAL A 74 -19.02 13.39 0.31
C VAL A 74 -19.17 14.84 -0.16
N MET A 75 -20.04 15.57 0.54
CA MET A 75 -20.35 16.98 0.26
C MET A 75 -19.12 17.87 0.44
N PRO A 76 -19.10 19.07 -0.17
CA PRO A 76 -18.09 20.10 0.13
C PRO A 76 -17.99 20.42 1.61
N MET A 77 -16.85 21.01 1.99
CA MET A 77 -16.66 21.65 3.28
C MET A 77 -17.78 22.66 3.55
N ARG A 78 -18.22 22.72 4.81
CA ARG A 78 -19.26 23.66 5.24
C ARG A 78 -18.71 25.08 5.25
N GLU A 79 -19.58 26.08 5.14
CA GLU A 79 -19.21 27.51 5.21
C GLU A 79 -18.45 27.86 6.51
N SER A 80 -18.75 27.18 7.61
CA SER A 80 -18.01 27.29 8.89
C SER A 80 -16.53 26.83 8.85
N GLY A 81 -16.04 26.32 7.71
CA GLY A 81 -14.70 25.72 7.59
C GLY A 81 -14.59 24.30 8.17
N ARG A 82 -15.68 23.74 8.72
CA ARG A 82 -15.72 22.35 9.19
C ARG A 82 -15.86 21.37 8.02
N PRO A 83 -15.21 20.19 8.08
CA PRO A 83 -15.31 19.21 7.02
C PRO A 83 -16.73 18.66 6.95
N SER A 84 -17.11 18.20 5.76
CA SER A 84 -18.22 17.28 5.59
C SER A 84 -17.74 15.83 5.70
N GLY A 85 -18.67 14.90 5.96
CA GLY A 85 -18.37 13.47 6.10
C GLY A 85 -18.21 13.02 7.55
N GLY A 86 -17.48 11.92 7.75
CA GLY A 86 -17.18 11.31 9.06
C GLY A 86 -18.30 10.45 9.66
N GLY A 87 -19.57 10.73 9.34
CA GLY A 87 -20.72 10.00 9.88
C GLY A 87 -21.15 8.75 9.08
N LYS A 88 -20.70 8.62 7.83
CA LYS A 88 -20.98 7.44 6.98
C LYS A 88 -19.70 6.66 6.72
N GLU A 89 -19.86 5.35 6.64
CA GLU A 89 -18.80 4.38 6.40
C GLU A 89 -19.15 3.54 5.17
N SER A 90 -18.16 3.30 4.31
CA SER A 90 -18.23 2.27 3.27
C SER A 90 -17.49 1.04 3.73
N CYS A 91 -18.12 -0.13 3.57
CA CYS A 91 -17.50 -1.39 3.97
C CYS A 91 -16.24 -1.72 3.17
N CYS A 92 -15.43 -2.60 3.77
CA CYS A 92 -14.65 -3.61 3.09
C CYS A 92 -13.36 -3.07 2.45
N THR A 93 -12.72 -2.13 3.15
CA THR A 93 -11.36 -1.70 2.82
C THR A 93 -10.37 -2.65 3.47
N SER A 94 -9.57 -3.29 2.63
CA SER A 94 -8.49 -4.17 3.01
C SER A 94 -7.20 -3.37 3.18
N TYR A 95 -6.59 -3.47 4.35
CA TYR A 95 -5.31 -2.83 4.69
C TYR A 95 -4.48 -3.78 5.57
N PRO A 96 -3.15 -3.61 5.66
CA PRO A 96 -2.35 -4.47 6.52
C PRO A 96 -2.86 -4.50 7.97
N ARG A 97 -2.84 -5.67 8.62
CA ARG A 97 -3.10 -5.74 10.07
C ARG A 97 -1.96 -5.06 10.83
N GLU A 98 -0.73 -5.39 10.47
CA GLU A 98 0.49 -4.78 10.99
C GLU A 98 0.91 -3.63 10.07
N TRP A 99 1.20 -2.46 10.62
CA TRP A 99 1.67 -1.32 9.83
C TRP A 99 2.92 -1.66 9.02
N GLN A 100 2.95 -1.21 7.76
CA GLN A 100 4.02 -1.48 6.80
C GLN A 100 4.68 -0.16 6.41
N PRO A 101 5.95 0.11 6.80
CA PRO A 101 6.63 1.39 6.53
C PRO A 101 6.80 1.69 5.04
N ASP A 102 7.01 0.65 4.25
CA ASP A 102 7.30 0.77 2.82
C ASP A 102 6.05 0.71 1.93
N LEU A 103 4.86 0.56 2.52
CA LEU A 103 3.62 0.52 1.76
C LEU A 103 3.38 1.84 1.04
N ARG A 104 3.18 1.75 -0.27
CA ARG A 104 2.80 2.85 -1.14
C ARG A 104 1.45 2.57 -1.77
N LEU A 105 0.53 3.51 -1.58
CA LEU A 105 -0.83 3.43 -2.08
C LEU A 105 -1.05 4.44 -3.19
N THR A 106 -2.04 4.14 -4.02
CA THR A 106 -2.63 5.08 -4.97
C THR A 106 -4.04 5.42 -4.49
N VAL A 107 -4.34 6.72 -4.40
CA VAL A 107 -5.69 7.21 -4.14
C VAL A 107 -6.19 7.91 -5.40
N ARG A 108 -7.38 7.53 -5.84
CA ARG A 108 -8.06 8.21 -6.95
C ARG A 108 -9.41 8.70 -6.50
N TRP A 109 -9.78 9.92 -6.88
CA TRP A 109 -11.08 10.49 -6.51
C TRP A 109 -11.67 11.29 -7.65
N LYS A 110 -13.00 11.26 -7.76
CA LYS A 110 -13.75 12.03 -8.76
C LYS A 110 -14.31 13.28 -8.10
N ALA A 111 -13.76 14.44 -8.45
CA ALA A 111 -14.17 15.73 -7.88
C ALA A 111 -14.98 16.55 -8.89
N ASP A 112 -16.19 16.96 -8.50
CA ASP A 112 -16.99 17.91 -9.26
C ASP A 112 -16.57 19.35 -8.92
N LYS A 113 -15.65 19.86 -9.73
CA LYS A 113 -15.20 21.25 -9.69
C LYS A 113 -15.96 22.16 -10.65
N LYS A 114 -16.79 21.59 -11.52
CA LYS A 114 -17.62 22.39 -12.45
C LYS A 114 -18.89 22.87 -11.76
N MET A 115 -19.46 22.03 -10.90
CA MET A 115 -20.68 22.32 -10.14
C MET A 115 -21.83 22.80 -11.05
N ASP A 116 -21.90 22.26 -12.27
CA ASP A 116 -22.88 22.63 -13.30
C ASP A 116 -24.17 21.77 -13.23
N GLY A 117 -24.25 20.85 -12.25
CA GLY A 117 -25.35 19.91 -12.07
C GLY A 117 -25.41 18.79 -13.12
N LYS A 118 -24.46 18.73 -14.05
CA LYS A 118 -24.42 17.75 -15.16
C LYS A 118 -23.17 16.89 -15.13
N THR A 119 -22.03 17.48 -14.78
CA THR A 119 -20.73 16.83 -14.76
C THR A 119 -20.48 16.23 -13.38
N LEU A 120 -20.41 14.89 -13.28
CA LEU A 120 -20.09 14.22 -12.01
C LEU A 120 -18.63 14.39 -11.53
N GLY A 121 -17.84 15.16 -12.27
CA GLY A 121 -16.48 15.53 -11.91
C GLY A 121 -15.38 14.87 -12.76
N TYR A 122 -14.17 15.24 -12.41
CA TYR A 122 -12.92 14.83 -13.07
C TYR A 122 -12.16 13.93 -12.09
N TRP A 123 -11.54 12.87 -12.60
CA TRP A 123 -10.67 12.00 -11.81
C TRP A 123 -9.34 12.69 -11.50
N TYR A 124 -8.91 12.56 -10.26
CA TYR A 124 -7.60 12.94 -9.76
C TYR A 124 -6.92 11.73 -9.16
N LYS A 125 -5.59 11.74 -9.15
CA LYS A 125 -4.75 10.66 -8.64
C LYS A 125 -3.63 11.23 -7.77
N ALA A 126 -3.43 10.62 -6.61
CA ALA A 126 -2.24 10.76 -5.79
C ALA A 126 -1.55 9.41 -5.69
N GLU A 127 -0.26 9.37 -6.02
CA GLU A 127 0.58 8.17 -5.92
C GLU A 127 1.54 8.29 -4.73
N ASN A 128 2.14 7.17 -4.33
CA ASN A 128 3.08 7.10 -3.20
C ASN A 128 2.48 7.57 -1.86
N VAL A 129 1.16 7.46 -1.71
CA VAL A 129 0.45 7.80 -0.47
C VAL A 129 0.85 6.80 0.61
N ARG A 130 1.31 7.31 1.76
CA ARG A 130 1.63 6.53 2.95
C ARG A 130 0.52 6.64 3.98
N ILE A 131 0.40 5.62 4.80
CA ILE A 131 -0.41 5.65 6.03
C ILE A 131 0.57 5.88 7.21
N PRO A 132 0.35 6.88 8.08
CA PRO A 132 1.13 7.02 9.30
C PRO A 132 1.11 5.75 10.13
N GLN A 133 2.13 5.51 10.93
CA GLN A 133 2.18 4.33 11.79
C GLN A 133 0.90 4.22 12.62
N TYR A 134 0.31 3.03 12.70
CA TYR A 134 -0.85 2.77 13.53
C TYR A 134 -0.63 1.50 14.33
N ASP A 135 -1.23 1.45 15.51
CA ASP A 135 -1.35 0.24 16.27
C ASP A 135 -2.49 -0.62 15.68
N GLY A 136 -2.13 -1.76 15.09
CA GLY A 136 -3.08 -2.72 14.51
C GLY A 136 -4.07 -3.32 15.52
N SER A 137 -3.88 -3.09 16.82
CA SER A 137 -4.81 -3.50 17.88
C SER A 137 -6.12 -2.68 17.88
N ARG A 138 -6.11 -1.48 17.29
CA ARG A 138 -7.25 -0.55 17.24
C ARG A 138 -7.68 -0.33 15.80
N SER A 139 -8.84 -0.86 15.41
CA SER A 139 -9.38 -0.61 14.07
C SER A 139 -10.55 0.39 14.11
N GLY A 140 -10.24 1.68 14.12
CA GLY A 140 -11.22 2.74 13.84
C GLY A 140 -11.53 2.92 12.35
N GLY A 141 -11.11 1.97 11.51
CA GLY A 141 -11.21 2.01 10.05
C GLY A 141 -10.14 2.88 9.38
N VAL A 142 -10.13 2.86 8.04
CA VAL A 142 -9.30 3.73 7.22
C VAL A 142 -10.04 5.04 6.96
N TRP A 143 -9.32 6.15 7.01
CA TRP A 143 -9.86 7.47 6.77
C TRP A 143 -9.18 8.11 5.57
N ALA A 144 -9.98 8.55 4.60
CA ALA A 144 -9.55 9.44 3.53
C ALA A 144 -9.89 10.88 3.90
N ILE A 145 -8.89 11.75 3.96
CA ILE A 145 -9.07 13.17 4.26
C ILE A 145 -8.66 13.97 3.04
N PHE A 146 -9.65 14.54 2.35
CA PHE A 146 -9.43 15.39 1.20
C PHE A 146 -9.26 16.85 1.65
N LEU A 147 -8.25 17.50 1.11
CA LEU A 147 -7.76 18.82 1.53
C LEU A 147 -7.72 19.78 0.32
N PRO A 148 -7.89 21.11 0.55
CA PRO A 148 -7.78 22.11 -0.50
C PRO A 148 -6.49 21.97 -1.31
N GLY A 149 -6.57 22.32 -2.60
CA GLY A 149 -5.46 22.20 -3.52
C GLY A 149 -5.16 20.75 -3.89
N ASP A 150 -6.19 19.92 -4.12
CA ASP A 150 -6.08 18.52 -4.58
C ASP A 150 -5.17 17.65 -3.73
N ARG A 151 -5.22 17.83 -2.42
CA ARG A 151 -4.39 17.09 -1.48
C ARG A 151 -5.21 16.03 -0.78
N VAL A 152 -4.56 14.93 -0.41
CA VAL A 152 -5.20 13.84 0.31
C VAL A 152 -4.26 13.28 1.37
N LYS A 153 -4.83 12.86 2.50
CA LYS A 153 -4.17 12.04 3.50
C LYS A 153 -4.97 10.76 3.72
N LEU A 154 -4.28 9.63 3.81
CA LEU A 154 -4.83 8.38 4.32
C LEU A 154 -4.30 8.13 5.73
N MET A 155 -5.16 7.65 6.61
CA MET A 155 -4.75 7.21 7.94
C MET A 155 -5.62 6.06 8.44
N ALA A 156 -5.09 5.25 9.35
CA ALA A 156 -5.91 4.34 10.15
C ALA A 156 -6.19 4.99 11.50
N ALA A 157 -7.45 4.98 11.93
CA ALA A 157 -7.81 5.60 13.21
C ALA A 157 -7.39 4.69 14.39
N ASP A 158 -6.44 5.16 15.20
CA ASP A 158 -5.83 4.44 16.32
C ASP A 158 -5.90 5.21 17.66
N GLY A 159 -6.63 6.34 17.68
CA GLY A 159 -6.65 7.27 18.80
C GLY A 159 -5.54 8.31 18.78
N ASN A 160 -4.91 8.54 17.63
CA ASN A 160 -3.83 9.49 17.41
C ASN A 160 -2.52 9.10 18.14
N ALA A 161 -2.19 7.80 18.16
CA ALA A 161 -1.10 7.26 18.99
C ALA A 161 0.28 7.86 18.68
N ASN A 162 0.52 8.27 17.44
CA ASN A 162 1.78 8.88 16.99
C ASN A 162 1.63 10.38 16.62
N GLY A 163 0.51 11.02 16.94
CA GLY A 163 0.26 12.41 16.59
C GLY A 163 -0.19 12.67 15.14
N HIS A 164 -0.26 11.64 14.28
CA HIS A 164 -0.61 11.79 12.86
C HIS A 164 -1.96 11.15 12.47
N ASN A 165 -2.72 10.59 13.41
CA ASN A 165 -3.94 9.81 13.14
C ASN A 165 -5.20 10.40 13.81
N SER A 166 -5.29 11.74 13.91
CA SER A 166 -6.44 12.43 14.48
C SER A 166 -7.54 12.72 13.45
N VAL A 167 -8.76 12.26 13.71
CA VAL A 167 -9.97 12.66 12.95
C VAL A 167 -10.59 13.97 13.45
N MET A 168 -10.16 14.44 14.63
CA MET A 168 -10.71 15.62 15.30
C MET A 168 -10.03 16.92 14.86
N VAL A 169 -8.82 16.82 14.32
CA VAL A 169 -7.99 17.95 13.91
C VAL A 169 -7.72 17.84 12.42
N ARG A 170 -7.93 18.93 11.68
CA ARG A 170 -7.57 19.01 10.26
C ARG A 170 -6.05 18.80 10.13
N PRO A 171 -5.57 17.91 9.24
CA PRO A 171 -4.15 17.84 8.91
C PRO A 171 -3.58 19.21 8.54
N THR A 172 -2.39 19.51 9.04
CA THR A 172 -1.69 20.76 8.70
C THR A 172 -1.25 20.73 7.24
N ASP A 173 -0.95 21.90 6.68
CA ASP A 173 -0.56 21.98 5.27
C ASP A 173 0.85 21.40 4.99
N ASP A 174 1.67 21.29 6.03
CA ASP A 174 3.03 20.72 6.07
C ASP A 174 3.09 19.28 6.59
N ASP A 175 1.94 18.63 6.84
CA ASP A 175 1.88 17.25 7.31
C ASP A 175 2.56 16.30 6.27
N PRO A 176 3.58 15.51 6.68
CA PRO A 176 4.38 14.69 5.77
C PRO A 176 3.64 13.50 5.14
N TYR A 177 2.39 13.26 5.55
CA TYR A 177 1.49 12.25 4.98
C TYR A 177 0.42 12.84 4.07
N VAL A 178 0.41 14.16 3.90
CA VAL A 178 -0.44 14.83 2.91
C VAL A 178 0.25 14.79 1.55
N VAL A 179 -0.42 14.22 0.57
CA VAL A 179 0.08 14.08 -0.80
C VAL A 179 -0.77 14.90 -1.75
N LYS A 180 -0.11 15.67 -2.61
CA LYS A 180 -0.73 16.39 -3.72
C LYS A 180 -1.05 15.38 -4.84
N GLY A 181 -2.31 15.35 -5.26
CA GLY A 181 -2.71 14.69 -6.48
C GLY A 181 -2.77 15.62 -7.68
N MET A 182 -2.91 14.99 -8.83
CA MET A 182 -2.98 15.61 -10.14
C MET A 182 -4.18 15.06 -10.92
N LEU A 183 -4.53 15.70 -12.02
CA LEU A 183 -5.54 15.17 -12.93
C LEU A 183 -5.12 13.77 -13.41
N ASP A 184 -6.05 12.82 -13.38
CA ASP A 184 -5.79 11.45 -13.82
C ASP A 184 -6.19 11.29 -15.30
N ASP A 185 -5.27 11.54 -16.23
CA ASP A 185 -5.57 11.45 -17.66
C ASP A 185 -6.05 10.06 -18.08
N GLU A 186 -5.50 9.00 -17.46
CA GLU A 186 -5.88 7.62 -17.72
C GLU A 186 -7.35 7.38 -17.36
N TRP A 187 -7.74 7.69 -16.12
CA TRP A 187 -9.10 7.43 -15.65
C TRP A 187 -10.10 8.42 -16.21
N ASN A 188 -9.68 9.65 -16.53
CA ASN A 188 -10.53 10.59 -17.23
C ASN A 188 -10.79 10.20 -18.68
N ARG A 189 -9.90 9.42 -19.31
CA ARG A 189 -10.16 8.85 -20.64
C ARG A 189 -11.06 7.62 -20.58
N LEU A 190 -10.93 6.78 -19.54
CA LEU A 190 -11.62 5.50 -19.45
C LEU A 190 -12.99 5.56 -18.74
N TYR A 191 -13.16 6.49 -17.79
CA TYR A 191 -14.28 6.49 -16.84
C TYR A 191 -14.93 7.87 -16.63
N ARG A 192 -14.73 8.80 -17.57
CA ARG A 192 -15.51 10.04 -17.63
C ARG A 192 -16.63 9.91 -18.64
#